data_AF-A0A2G1W6P0-F1
#
_entry.id   AF-A0A2G1W6P0-F1
#
_cell.length_a   1.000
_cell.length_b   1.000
_cell.length_c   1.000
_cell.angle_alpha   90.00
_cell.angle_beta   90.00
_cell.angle_gamma   90.00
#
_symmetry.space_group_name_H-M   'P 1'
#
loop_
_entity.id
_entity.type
_entity.pdbx_description
1 polymer ?
#
loop_
_entity_poly.entity_id
_entity_poly.type
_entity_poly.pdbx_seq_one_letter_code
_entity_poly.pdbx_strand_id
1 'polypeptide(L)' 'MQDIDLTSVGRIAGHFQTPVPRLMDIIKQLGIVPQQRLNGVGYYHPHDVERIAAVLRGGNGNTTPTMDRQGIQ' A
#
# COMPACT_ATOMS: atom_id res chain seq x y z
N MET A 1 -7.87 -0.91 -27.89
CA MET A 1 -6.83 -1.21 -26.89
C MET A 1 -7.13 -0.28 -25.73
N GLN A 2 -7.55 -0.78 -24.57
CA GLN A 2 -7.72 0.09 -23.40
C GLN A 2 -6.31 0.35 -22.87
N ASP A 3 -5.82 1.59 -22.99
CA ASP A 3 -4.60 2.00 -22.32
C ASP A 3 -4.86 1.88 -20.82
N ILE A 4 -4.18 0.92 -20.19
CA ILE A 4 -4.28 0.73 -18.75
C ILE A 4 -3.48 1.87 -18.10
N ASP A 5 -4.16 2.70 -17.32
CA ASP A 5 -3.51 3.77 -16.54
C ASP A 5 -2.62 3.16 -15.44
N LEU A 6 -1.34 2.99 -15.73
CA LEU A 6 -0.37 2.55 -14.75
C LEU A 6 0.04 3.71 -13.83
N THR A 7 0.14 3.42 -12.53
CA THR A 7 0.51 4.43 -11.52
C THR A 7 1.92 4.16 -11.02
N SER A 8 2.80 5.17 -11.08
CA SER A 8 4.17 5.04 -10.58
C SER A 8 4.22 4.97 -9.06
N VAL A 9 5.21 4.27 -8.52
CA VAL A 9 5.50 4.24 -7.07
C VAL A 9 5.55 5.65 -6.46
N GLY A 10 6.18 6.60 -7.15
CA GLY A 10 6.31 7.98 -6.66
C GLY A 10 4.95 8.68 -6.56
N ARG A 11 4.05 8.44 -7.53
CA ARG A 11 2.68 8.99 -7.50
C ARG A 11 1.88 8.38 -6.34
N ILE A 12 1.99 7.07 -6.10
CA ILE A 12 1.34 6.41 -4.97
C ILE A 12 1.86 7.00 -3.64
N ALA A 13 3.18 7.10 -3.48
CA ALA A 13 3.82 7.66 -2.30
C ALA A 13 3.36 9.08 -2.01
N GLY A 14 3.32 9.94 -3.04
CA GLY A 14 2.83 11.31 -2.92
C GLY A 14 1.35 11.40 -2.56
N HIS A 15 0.50 10.58 -3.19
CA HIS A 15 -0.94 10.58 -2.94
C HIS A 15 -1.28 10.19 -1.51
N PHE A 16 -0.63 9.15 -0.98
CA PHE A 16 -0.86 8.67 0.40
C PHE A 16 0.08 9.32 1.43
N GLN A 17 0.85 10.34 1.04
CA GLN A 17 1.85 11.00 1.89
C GLN A 17 2.74 10.00 2.66
N THR A 18 3.12 8.91 2.00
CA THR A 18 3.84 7.79 2.62
C THR A 18 5.27 7.74 2.10
N PRO A 19 6.29 7.65 2.97
CA PRO A 19 7.67 7.50 2.54
C PRO A 19 7.86 6.28 1.63
N VAL A 20 8.60 6.45 0.53
CA VAL A 20 8.86 5.39 -0.46
C VAL A 20 9.38 4.09 0.18
N PRO A 21 10.31 4.09 1.16
CA PRO A 21 10.75 2.84 1.80
C PRO A 21 9.61 2.06 2.47
N ARG A 22 8.74 2.74 3.24
CA ARG A 22 7.57 2.12 3.87
C ARG A 22 6.59 1.58 2.83
N LEU A 23 6.39 2.32 1.73
CA LEU A 23 5.56 1.86 0.62
C LEU A 23 6.14 0.60 -0.03
N MET A 24 7.46 0.52 -0.20
CA MET A 24 8.14 -0.67 -0.75
C MET A 24 8.00 -1.88 0.16
N ASP A 25 8.08 -1.72 1.48
CA ASP A 25 7.83 -2.82 2.42
C ASP A 25 6.40 -3.36 2.28
N ILE A 26 5.40 -2.49 2.18
CA ILE A 26 4.00 -2.89 1.95
C ILE A 26 3.84 -3.64 0.63
N ILE A 27 4.40 -3.12 -0.47
CA ILE A 27 4.35 -3.76 -1.79
C ILE A 27 5.00 -5.16 -1.74
N LYS A 28 6.13 -5.28 -1.04
CA LYS A 28 6.84 -6.56 -0.84
C LYS A 28 6.02 -7.54 -0.02
N GLN A 29 5.41 -7.10 1.08
CA GLN A 29 4.53 -7.92 1.92
C GLN A 29 3.31 -8.43 1.15
N LEU A 30 2.75 -7.62 0.24
CA LEU A 30 1.62 -7.98 -0.60
C LEU A 30 2.01 -8.88 -1.79
N GLY A 31 3.31 -9.11 -2.01
CA GLY A 31 3.82 -9.88 -3.15
C GLY A 31 3.52 -9.24 -4.51
N ILE A 32 3.34 -7.91 -4.55
CA ILE A 32 2.99 -7.18 -5.78
C ILE A 32 4.25 -6.90 -6.58
N VAL A 33 4.21 -7.21 -7.88
CA VAL A 33 5.26 -6.88 -8.83
C VAL A 33 4.81 -5.74 -9.75
N PRO A 34 5.70 -4.82 -10.14
CA PRO A 34 5.34 -3.76 -11.07
C PRO A 34 5.07 -4.34 -12.46
N GLN A 35 4.02 -3.85 -13.11
CA GLN A 35 3.70 -4.22 -14.50
C GLN A 35 4.74 -3.69 -15.48
N GLN A 36 5.31 -2.53 -15.18
CA GLN A 36 6.35 -1.92 -15.98
C GLN A 36 7.40 -1.27 -15.09
N ARG A 37 8.65 -1.27 -15.56
CA ARG A 37 9.74 -0.51 -14.96
C ARG A 37 10.29 0.47 -15.98
N LEU A 38 10.34 1.75 -15.62
CA LEU A 38 10.99 2.79 -16.43
C LEU A 38 12.01 3.49 -15.56
N ASN A 39 13.28 3.49 -15.99
CA ASN A 39 14.39 4.11 -15.25
C ASN A 39 14.48 3.66 -13.77
N GLY A 40 14.19 2.38 -13.50
CA GLY A 40 14.15 1.84 -12.14
C GLY A 40 12.89 2.15 -11.33
N VAL A 41 11.98 2.98 -11.84
CA VAL A 41 10.69 3.30 -11.22
C VAL A 41 9.65 2.26 -11.60
N GLY A 42 9.02 1.62 -10.61
CA GLY A 42 7.94 0.66 -10.81
C GLY A 42 6.59 1.34 -11.07
N TYR A 43 5.84 0.80 -12.02
CA TYR A 43 4.49 1.21 -12.41
C TYR A 43 3.52 0.05 -12.16
N TYR A 44 2.41 0.35 -11.49
CA TYR A 44 1.49 -0.66 -10.96
C TYR A 44 0.12 -0.54 -11.59
N HIS A 45 -0.54 -1.69 -11.74
CA HIS A 45 -1.92 -1.77 -12.21
C HIS A 45 -2.87 -1.11 -11.19
N PRO A 46 -3.97 -0.45 -11.61
CA PRO A 46 -4.94 0.14 -10.68
C PRO A 46 -5.43 -0.82 -9.59
N HIS A 47 -5.64 -2.10 -9.94
CA HIS A 47 -6.00 -3.13 -8.96
C HIS A 47 -4.96 -3.32 -7.84
N ASP A 48 -3.67 -3.30 -8.18
CA ASP A 48 -2.59 -3.41 -7.19
C ASP A 48 -2.49 -2.15 -6.33
N VAL A 49 -2.71 -0.98 -6.93
CA VAL A 49 -2.77 0.31 -6.23
C VAL A 49 -3.86 0.28 -5.16
N GLU A 50 -5.05 -0.25 -5.47
CA GLU A 50 -6.14 -0.38 -4.49
C GLU A 50 -5.78 -1.31 -3.33
N ARG A 51 -5.06 -2.42 -3.59
CA ARG A 51 -4.58 -3.32 -2.52
C ARG A 51 -3.58 -2.63 -1.61
N ILE A 52 -2.65 -1.86 -2.18
CA ILE A 52 -1.69 -1.05 -1.43
C ILE A 52 -2.42 0.02 -0.60
N ALA A 53 -3.40 0.70 -1.21
CA ALA A 53 -4.21 1.72 -0.57
C ALA A 53 -5.00 1.15 0.62
N ALA A 54 -5.54 -0.06 0.50
CA ALA A 54 -6.24 -0.73 1.59
C ALA A 54 -5.34 -0.94 2.81
N VAL A 55 -4.08 -1.35 2.62
CA VAL A 55 -3.12 -1.50 3.73
C VAL A 55 -2.74 -0.14 4.33
N LEU A 56 -2.52 0.88 3.50
CA LEU A 56 -2.19 2.22 3.98
C LEU A 56 -3.34 2.84 4.79
N ARG A 57 -4.59 2.63 4.37
CA ARG A 57 -5.78 3.05 5.10
C ARG A 57 -5.95 2.25 6.41
N GLY A 58 -5.77 0.93 6.37
CA GLY A 58 -5.90 0.04 7.52
C GLY A 58 -4.81 0.25 8.58
N GLY A 59 -3.58 0.54 8.17
CA GLY A 59 -2.45 0.83 9.06
C GLY A 59 -2.52 2.19 9.77
N ASN A 60 -3.45 3.07 9.38
CA ASN A 60 -3.78 4.30 10.11
C ASN A 60 -4.80 4.06 11.23
N GLY A 61 -5.41 2.87 11.27
CA GLY A 61 -6.22 2.37 12.36
C GLY A 61 -5.41 1.40 13.21
N ASN A 62 -4.38 1.89 13.92
CA ASN A 62 -3.91 1.21 15.13
C ASN A 62 -5.05 1.31 16.16
N THR A 63 -6.13 0.57 15.91
CA THR A 63 -6.96 -0.02 16.95
C THR A 63 -6.02 -0.93 17.71
N THR A 64 -5.30 -0.32 18.65
CA THR A 64 -4.99 -0.98 19.90
C THR A 64 -6.30 -1.69 20.28
N PRO A 65 -6.35 -3.02 20.41
CA PRO A 65 -7.35 -3.60 21.29
C PRO A 65 -6.97 -3.04 22.67
N THR A 66 -7.60 -1.92 23.05
CA THR A 66 -7.56 -1.46 24.43
C THR A 66 -8.07 -2.63 25.24
N MET A 67 -7.17 -3.18 26.06
CA MET A 67 -7.43 -4.32 26.92
C MET A 67 -8.70 -4.11 27.74
N ASP A 68 -9.61 -5.09 27.73
CA ASP A 68 -10.35 -5.48 28.92
C ASP A 68 -10.01 -6.93 29.29
N ARG A 69 -8.73 -7.13 29.60
CA ARG A 69 -8.37 -8.20 30.51
C ARG A 69 -9.00 -7.86 31.87
N GLN A 70 -9.75 -8.82 32.43
CA GLN A 70 -10.19 -8.96 33.84
C GLN A 70 -11.61 -8.47 34.20
N GLY A 71 -12.55 -9.41 34.21
CA GLY A 71 -13.80 -9.40 34.98
C GLY A 71 -14.23 -10.86 35.21
N ILE A 72 -13.57 -11.59 36.11
CA ILE A 72 -14.18 -12.11 37.35
C ILE A 72 -15.67 -12.46 37.18
N GLN A 73 -15.99 -13.74 37.04
CA GLN A 73 -17.19 -14.40 37.61
C GLN A 73 -16.81 -15.82 37.99
#